data_AF-A0A5N9HCV5-F1
#
_entry.id   AF-A0A5N9HCV5-F1
#
_cell.length_a   1.000
_cell.length_b   1.000
_cell.length_c   1.000
_cell.angle_alpha   90.00
_cell.angle_beta   90.00
_cell.angle_gamma   90.00
#
_symmetry.space_group_name_H-M   'P 1'
#
loop_
_entity.id
_entity.type
_entity.pdbx_description
1 polymer ?
#
loop_
_entity_poly.entity_id
_entity_poly.type
_entity_poly.pdbx_seq_one_letter_code
_entity_poly.pdbx_strand_id
1 'polypeptide(L)'
;MAAEAPTANGKVWATMALIALGAVPAGALRLSGAHIDPIVGAMIYGGGIVCGAFLLSWAAEVAEMDISGSLAIALLALIAVLPEYTIEAVLAWDAGASYNPATQVITDEMARAAANVTGANRLLIGLGWSSVILIYWLKRREKLDLRGEMNLEISMLIIATAIMGLIVVFQQVSIILAVVLIGV
;
A
#
# COMPACT_ATOMS: atom_id res chain seq x y z
N MET A 1 -14.11 18.91 38.25
CA MET A 1 -12.75 19.11 37.71
C MET A 1 -12.90 19.10 36.20
N ALA A 2 -12.96 20.27 35.56
CA ALA A 2 -13.09 20.36 34.11
C ALA A 2 -11.76 19.92 33.49
N ALA A 3 -11.78 18.89 32.65
CA ALA A 3 -10.60 18.49 31.89
C ALA A 3 -10.19 19.68 31.00
N GLU A 4 -8.95 20.15 31.13
CA GLU A 4 -8.40 21.13 30.19
C GLU A 4 -8.49 20.56 28.77
N ALA A 5 -9.13 21.30 27.87
CA ALA A 5 -9.14 20.94 26.46
C ALA A 5 -7.68 20.89 25.97
N PRO A 6 -7.24 19.79 25.32
CA PRO A 6 -5.87 19.68 24.87
C PRO A 6 -5.53 20.86 23.96
N THR A 7 -4.49 21.61 24.32
CA THR A 7 -4.06 22.76 23.52
C THR A 7 -3.57 22.26 22.18
N ALA A 8 -4.19 22.74 21.09
CA ALA A 8 -3.80 22.40 19.73
C ALA A 8 -2.30 22.72 19.54
N ASN A 9 -1.49 21.68 19.33
CA ASN A 9 -0.07 21.84 19.11
C ASN A 9 0.14 22.48 17.73
N GLY A 10 0.40 23.79 17.69
CA GLY A 10 0.55 24.55 16.44
C GLY A 10 1.60 23.97 15.48
N LYS A 11 2.59 23.23 16.00
CA LYS A 11 3.56 22.50 15.18
C LYS A 11 2.94 21.35 14.40
N VAL A 12 2.00 20.61 14.99
CA VAL A 12 1.31 19.49 14.33
C VAL A 12 0.47 20.02 13.17
N TRP A 13 -0.34 21.06 13.42
CA TRP A 13 -1.13 21.71 12.39
C TRP A 13 -0.28 22.28 11.25
N ALA A 14 0.86 22.89 11.57
CA ALA A 14 1.79 23.38 10.56
C ALA A 14 2.37 22.25 9.69
N THR A 15 2.75 21.11 10.29
CA THR A 15 3.23 19.94 9.55
C THR A 15 2.12 19.35 8.66
N MET A 16 0.90 19.21 9.18
CA MET A 16 -0.24 18.74 8.38
C MET A 16 -0.52 19.65 7.19
N ALA A 17 -0.51 20.97 7.41
CA ALA A 17 -0.69 21.95 6.34
C ALA A 17 0.43 21.85 5.29
N LEU A 18 1.68 21.68 5.72
CA LEU A 18 2.81 21.50 4.81
C LEU A 18 2.66 20.26 3.93
N ILE A 19 2.28 19.12 4.51
CA ILE A 19 2.07 17.88 3.76
C ILE A 19 0.88 18.02 2.80
N ALA A 20 -0.22 18.62 3.25
CA ALA A 20 -1.37 18.90 2.39
C ALA A 20 -1.00 19.81 1.21
N LEU A 21 -0.20 20.85 1.43
CA LEU A 21 0.33 21.72 0.38
C LEU A 21 1.24 20.94 -0.59
N GLY A 22 2.00 19.97 -0.10
CA GLY A 22 2.81 19.08 -0.92
C GLY A 22 2.01 18.25 -1.93
N ALA A 23 0.73 17.95 -1.65
CA ALA A 23 -0.16 17.24 -2.58
C ALA A 23 -0.81 18.15 -3.63
N VAL A 24 -0.82 19.47 -3.42
CA VAL A 24 -1.49 20.43 -4.31
C VAL A 24 -0.99 20.39 -5.76
N PRO A 25 0.34 20.30 -6.04
CA PRO A 25 0.83 20.25 -7.42
C PRO A 25 0.25 19.08 -8.22
N ALA A 26 0.12 17.90 -7.61
CA ALA A 26 -0.47 16.73 -8.25
C ALA A 26 -1.95 16.94 -8.57
N GLY A 27 -2.72 17.47 -7.62
CA GLY A 27 -4.14 17.81 -7.83
C GLY A 27 -4.33 18.89 -8.90
N ALA A 28 -3.55 19.97 -8.85
CA ALA A 28 -3.60 21.05 -9.84
C ALA A 28 -3.25 20.58 -11.25
N LEU A 29 -2.22 19.73 -11.40
CA LEU A 29 -1.86 19.13 -12.67
C LEU A 29 -2.99 18.25 -13.22
N ARG A 30 -3.60 17.42 -12.37
CA ARG A 30 -4.71 16.56 -12.76
C ARG A 30 -5.94 17.36 -13.22
N LEU A 31 -6.29 18.42 -12.48
CA LEU A 31 -7.48 19.24 -12.77
C LEU A 31 -7.29 20.16 -13.97
N SER A 32 -6.07 20.66 -14.20
CA SER A 32 -5.77 21.50 -15.36
C SER A 32 -5.69 20.72 -16.68
N GLY A 33 -5.48 19.40 -16.62
CA GLY A 33 -5.25 18.57 -17.81
C GLY A 33 -3.93 18.91 -18.53
N ALA A 34 -3.02 19.64 -17.88
CA ALA A 34 -1.75 20.00 -18.47
C ALA A 34 -0.86 18.75 -18.64
N HIS A 35 -0.23 18.65 -19.80
CA HIS A 35 0.70 17.57 -20.11
C HIS A 35 2.11 18.11 -19.90
N ILE A 36 2.83 17.47 -18.98
CA ILE A 36 4.23 17.78 -18.69
C ILE A 36 5.11 16.60 -19.04
N ASP A 37 6.42 16.80 -18.97
CA ASP A 37 7.39 15.73 -19.14
C ASP A 37 7.03 14.50 -18.26
N PRO A 38 7.03 13.27 -18.80
CA PRO A 38 6.59 12.08 -18.07
C PRO A 38 7.37 11.81 -16.78
N ILE A 39 8.67 12.10 -16.75
CA ILE A 39 9.51 11.87 -15.55
C ILE A 39 9.12 12.89 -14.48
N VAL A 40 8.97 14.16 -14.87
CA VAL A 40 8.52 15.21 -13.95
C VAL A 40 7.10 14.93 -13.44
N GLY A 41 6.22 14.47 -14.33
CA GLY A 41 4.87 14.02 -13.99
C GLY A 41 4.87 12.90 -12.96
N ALA A 42 5.68 11.86 -13.17
CA ALA A 42 5.81 10.75 -12.23
C ALA A 42 6.28 11.22 -10.85
N MET A 43 7.25 12.13 -10.78
CA MET A 43 7.73 12.69 -9.52
C MET A 43 6.66 13.52 -8.79
N ILE A 44 5.89 14.33 -9.53
CA ILE A 44 4.82 15.17 -8.96
C ILE A 44 3.67 14.31 -8.45
N TYR A 45 3.17 13.37 -9.27
CA TYR A 45 2.08 12.49 -8.86
C TYR A 45 2.51 11.54 -7.73
N GLY A 46 3.71 10.97 -7.82
CA GLY A 46 4.28 10.13 -6.76
C GLY A 46 4.43 10.87 -5.44
N GLY A 47 4.98 12.10 -5.47
CA GLY A 47 5.06 12.96 -4.30
C GLY A 47 3.69 13.30 -3.70
N GLY A 48 2.69 13.56 -4.56
CA GLY A 48 1.31 13.77 -4.13
C GLY A 48 0.70 12.55 -3.46
N ILE A 49 0.93 11.35 -4.00
CA ILE A 49 0.49 10.08 -3.42
C ILE A 49 1.13 9.87 -2.04
N VAL A 50 2.44 10.11 -1.90
CA VAL A 50 3.13 10.01 -0.61
C VAL A 50 2.55 10.99 0.41
N CYS A 51 2.31 12.25 0.02
CA CYS A 51 1.68 13.23 0.90
C CYS A 51 0.27 12.78 1.33
N GLY A 52 -0.52 12.25 0.39
CA GLY A 52 -1.85 11.69 0.66
C GLY A 52 -1.79 10.51 1.63
N ALA A 53 -0.82 9.59 1.46
CA ALA A 53 -0.62 8.44 2.33
C ALA A 53 -0.34 8.85 3.79
N PHE A 54 0.50 9.87 4.01
CA PHE A 54 0.73 10.41 5.36
C PHE A 54 -0.53 11.01 5.99
N LEU A 55 -1.30 11.79 5.22
CA LEU A 55 -2.56 12.36 5.70
C LEU A 55 -3.59 11.28 6.04
N LEU A 56 -3.69 10.24 5.21
CA LEU A 56 -4.57 9.09 5.45
C LEU A 56 -4.14 8.30 6.68
N SER A 57 -2.84 8.09 6.89
CA SER A 57 -2.31 7.43 8.09
C SER A 57 -2.70 8.18 9.37
N TRP A 58 -2.56 9.51 9.39
CA TRP A 58 -3.00 10.30 10.55
C TRP A 58 -4.51 10.29 10.73
N ALA A 59 -5.29 10.37 9.65
CA ALA A 59 -6.74 10.26 9.74
C ALA A 59 -7.17 8.90 10.30
N ALA A 60 -6.48 7.82 9.93
CA ALA A 60 -6.73 6.48 10.43
C ALA A 60 -6.37 6.32 11.92
N GLU A 61 -5.22 6.84 12.35
CA GLU A 61 -4.82 6.86 13.77
C GLU A 61 -5.83 7.63 14.64
N VAL A 62 -6.37 8.73 14.13
CA VAL A 62 -7.41 9.48 14.85
C VAL A 62 -8.72 8.70 14.89
N ALA A 63 -9.14 8.11 13.77
CA ALA A 63 -10.36 7.33 13.68
C ALA A 63 -10.34 6.05 14.53
N GLU A 64 -9.15 5.47 14.76
CA GLU A 64 -8.96 4.34 15.67
C GLU A 64 -9.43 4.63 17.09
N MET A 65 -9.37 5.88 17.56
CA MET A 65 -9.83 6.27 18.90
C MET A 65 -11.35 6.13 19.09
N ASP A 66 -12.11 6.08 17.99
CA ASP A 66 -13.58 6.10 17.99
C ASP A 66 -14.22 4.73 17.65
N ILE A 67 -13.42 3.68 17.39
CA ILE A 67 -13.89 2.37 16.90
C ILE A 67 -13.36 1.24 17.81
N SER A 68 -14.01 0.06 17.78
CA SER A 68 -13.51 -1.12 18.51
C SER A 68 -12.09 -1.51 18.06
N GLY A 69 -11.22 -1.83 19.01
CA GLY A 69 -9.78 -1.99 18.75
C GLY A 69 -9.42 -3.02 17.67
N SER A 70 -10.14 -4.15 17.58
CA SER A 70 -9.87 -5.15 16.53
C SER A 70 -10.25 -4.69 15.13
N LEU A 71 -11.34 -3.93 14.99
CA LEU A 71 -11.75 -3.35 13.72
C LEU A 71 -10.82 -2.19 13.34
N ALA A 72 -10.39 -1.40 14.31
CA ALA A 72 -9.46 -0.29 14.10
C ALA A 72 -8.12 -0.77 13.53
N ILE A 73 -7.51 -1.81 14.11
CA ILE A 73 -6.23 -2.37 13.63
C ILE A 73 -6.35 -2.89 12.19
N ALA A 74 -7.44 -3.59 11.87
CA ALA A 74 -7.68 -4.10 10.52
C ALA A 74 -7.85 -2.96 9.49
N LEU A 75 -8.61 -1.92 9.84
CA LEU A 75 -8.80 -0.75 8.99
C LEU A 75 -7.52 0.07 8.83
N LEU A 76 -6.75 0.24 9.90
CA LEU A 76 -5.47 0.94 9.88
C LEU A 76 -4.49 0.22 8.96
N ALA A 77 -4.42 -1.12 9.06
CA ALA A 77 -3.59 -1.93 8.18
C ALA A 77 -4.00 -1.77 6.71
N LEU A 78 -5.31 -1.78 6.40
CA LEU A 78 -5.82 -1.59 5.04
C LEU A 78 -5.52 -0.18 4.51
N ILE A 79 -5.74 0.87 5.32
CA ILE A 79 -5.50 2.26 4.92
C ILE A 79 -4.01 2.50 4.66
N ALA A 80 -3.12 1.89 5.45
CA ALA A 80 -1.68 2.04 5.30
C ALA A 80 -1.16 1.55 3.94
N VAL A 81 -1.84 0.60 3.31
CA VAL A 81 -1.48 0.04 1.99
C VAL A 81 -2.41 0.51 0.88
N LEU A 82 -3.39 1.38 1.17
CA LEU A 82 -4.39 1.85 0.22
C LEU A 82 -3.80 2.51 -1.04
N PRO A 83 -2.71 3.31 -0.98
CA PRO A 83 -2.09 3.84 -2.19
C PRO A 83 -1.63 2.75 -3.16
N GLU A 84 -1.13 1.62 -2.65
CA GLU A 84 -0.72 0.48 -3.48
C GLU A 84 -1.95 -0.14 -4.16
N TYR A 85 -2.99 -0.45 -3.39
CA TYR A 85 -4.25 -1.00 -3.92
C TYR A 85 -4.90 -0.09 -4.97
N THR A 86 -4.77 1.22 -4.83
CA THR A 86 -5.29 2.18 -5.81
C THR A 86 -4.56 2.07 -7.15
N ILE A 87 -3.23 1.96 -7.10
CA ILE A 87 -2.41 1.80 -8.30
C ILE A 87 -2.65 0.43 -8.94
N GLU A 88 -2.70 -0.63 -8.12
CA GLU A 88 -3.00 -2.00 -8.56
C GLU A 88 -4.36 -2.08 -9.26
N ALA A 89 -5.40 -1.43 -8.72
CA ALA A 89 -6.72 -1.41 -9.32
C ALA A 89 -6.73 -0.75 -10.70
N VAL A 90 -5.99 0.35 -10.88
CA VAL A 90 -5.86 1.01 -12.19
C VAL A 90 -5.13 0.11 -13.18
N LEU A 91 -4.01 -0.49 -12.78
CA LEU A 91 -3.25 -1.40 -13.65
C LEU A 91 -4.07 -2.65 -14.02
N ALA A 92 -4.83 -3.21 -13.07
CA ALA A 92 -5.70 -4.35 -13.31
C ALA A 92 -6.87 -3.98 -14.25
N TRP A 93 -7.42 -2.78 -14.12
CA TRP A 93 -8.45 -2.26 -15.02
C TRP A 93 -7.92 -2.14 -16.46
N ASP A 94 -6.75 -1.52 -16.63
CA ASP A 94 -6.09 -1.37 -17.94
C ASP A 94 -5.73 -2.73 -18.55
N ALA A 95 -5.23 -3.67 -17.73
CA ALA A 95 -4.96 -5.04 -18.15
C ALA A 95 -6.24 -5.73 -18.66
N GLY A 96 -7.35 -5.62 -17.93
CA GLY A 96 -8.64 -6.17 -18.35
C GLY A 96 -9.17 -5.54 -19.64
N ALA A 97 -9.06 -4.22 -19.79
CA ALA A 97 -9.48 -3.50 -20.99
C ALA A 97 -8.64 -3.86 -22.23
N SER A 98 -7.38 -4.24 -22.04
CA SER A 98 -6.49 -4.65 -23.14
C SER A 98 -6.71 -6.09 -23.62
N TYR A 99 -7.38 -6.94 -22.83
CA TYR A 99 -7.50 -8.37 -23.11
C TYR A 99 -8.53 -8.66 -24.21
N ASN A 100 -8.12 -9.41 -25.23
CA ASN A 100 -9.00 -9.92 -26.28
C ASN A 100 -9.12 -11.45 -26.20
N PRO A 101 -10.29 -12.00 -25.77
CA PRO A 101 -10.51 -13.43 -25.63
C PRO A 101 -10.30 -14.24 -26.92
N ALA A 102 -10.51 -13.63 -28.10
CA ALA A 102 -10.35 -14.32 -29.38
C ALA A 102 -8.88 -14.56 -29.76
N THR A 103 -7.98 -13.70 -29.27
CA THR A 103 -6.55 -13.77 -29.61
C THR A 103 -5.72 -14.40 -28.49
N GLN A 104 -6.18 -14.31 -27.24
CA GLN A 104 -5.49 -14.80 -26.04
C GLN A 104 -4.02 -14.31 -25.92
N VAL A 105 -3.70 -13.16 -26.50
CA VAL A 105 -2.36 -12.56 -26.43
C VAL A 105 -2.18 -11.87 -25.08
N ILE A 106 -1.02 -12.08 -24.46
CA ILE A 106 -0.59 -11.35 -23.26
C ILE A 106 -0.12 -9.96 -23.68
N THR A 107 -0.74 -8.92 -23.11
CA THR A 107 -0.42 -7.52 -23.40
C THR A 107 0.57 -6.94 -22.40
N ASP A 108 1.16 -5.79 -22.74
CA ASP A 108 2.08 -5.06 -21.86
C ASP A 108 1.36 -4.54 -20.60
N GLU A 109 0.07 -4.24 -20.68
CA GLU A 109 -0.78 -3.86 -19.54
C GLU A 109 -0.94 -5.03 -18.57
N MET A 110 -1.21 -6.24 -19.07
CA MET A 110 -1.27 -7.46 -18.25
C MET A 110 0.07 -7.75 -17.57
N ALA A 111 1.18 -7.59 -18.30
CA ALA A 111 2.52 -7.76 -17.75
C ALA A 111 2.84 -6.71 -16.67
N ARG A 112 2.42 -5.45 -16.85
CA ARG A 112 2.59 -4.37 -15.86
C ARG A 112 1.82 -4.62 -14.57
N ALA A 113 0.57 -5.09 -14.65
CA ALA A 113 -0.21 -5.45 -13.47
C ALA A 113 0.48 -6.56 -12.66
N ALA A 114 0.93 -7.64 -13.32
CA ALA A 114 1.65 -8.71 -12.66
C ALA A 114 3.01 -8.26 -12.08
N ALA A 115 3.74 -7.42 -12.81
CA ALA A 115 5.02 -6.87 -12.37
C ALA A 115 4.88 -5.96 -11.14
N ASN A 116 3.81 -5.16 -11.05
CA ASN A 116 3.57 -4.31 -9.90
C ASN A 116 3.28 -5.14 -8.63
N VAL A 117 2.30 -6.05 -8.66
CA VAL A 117 1.95 -6.89 -7.49
C VAL A 117 3.14 -7.72 -7.00
N THR A 118 3.91 -8.31 -7.93
CA THR A 118 5.11 -9.08 -7.55
C THR A 118 6.26 -8.19 -7.09
N GLY A 119 6.43 -7.03 -7.71
CA GLY A 119 7.44 -6.03 -7.35
C GLY A 119 7.22 -5.46 -5.95
N ALA A 120 5.99 -5.05 -5.64
CA ALA A 120 5.61 -4.50 -4.35
C ALA A 120 5.90 -5.48 -3.20
N ASN A 121 5.51 -6.75 -3.34
CA ASN A 121 5.78 -7.79 -2.35
C ASN A 121 7.29 -8.03 -2.13
N ARG A 122 8.08 -8.01 -3.21
CA ARG A 122 9.55 -8.15 -3.13
C ARG A 122 10.21 -6.94 -2.48
N LEU A 123 9.74 -5.73 -2.79
CA LEU A 123 10.25 -4.51 -2.17
C LEU A 123 9.88 -4.44 -0.69
N LEU A 124 8.68 -4.87 -0.30
CA LEU A 124 8.23 -4.92 1.09
C LEU A 124 9.14 -5.82 1.95
N ILE A 125 9.39 -7.05 1.52
CA ILE A 125 10.22 -7.99 2.30
C ILE A 125 11.71 -7.64 2.14
N GLY A 126 12.16 -7.43 0.91
CA GLY A 126 13.58 -7.24 0.58
C GLY A 126 14.13 -5.91 1.06
N LEU A 127 13.39 -4.82 0.91
CA LEU A 127 13.82 -3.49 1.36
C LEU A 127 13.08 -3.04 2.62
N GLY A 128 11.75 -3.14 2.67
CA GLY A 128 10.95 -2.64 3.79
C GLY A 128 11.33 -3.29 5.13
N TRP A 129 11.05 -4.58 5.28
CA TRP A 129 11.30 -5.33 6.51
C TRP A 129 12.79 -5.35 6.86
N SER A 130 13.63 -5.61 5.87
CA SER A 130 15.09 -5.64 6.06
C SER A 130 15.64 -4.29 6.56
N SER A 131 15.11 -3.16 6.08
CA SER A 131 15.50 -1.83 6.57
C SER A 131 15.06 -1.58 8.00
N VAL A 132 13.83 -1.94 8.36
CA VAL A 132 13.33 -1.78 9.74
C VAL A 132 14.16 -2.61 10.72
N ILE A 133 14.46 -3.87 10.38
CA ILE A 133 15.30 -4.76 11.19
C ILE A 133 16.73 -4.19 11.32
N LEU A 134 17.30 -3.69 10.22
CA LEU A 134 18.63 -3.06 10.23
C LEU A 134 18.66 -1.82 11.13
N ILE A 135 17.67 -0.94 11.03
CA ILE A 135 17.56 0.25 11.89
C ILE A 135 17.42 -0.15 13.36
N TYR A 136 16.58 -1.14 13.66
CA TYR A 136 16.43 -1.67 15.01
C TYR A 136 17.77 -2.17 15.56
N TRP A 137 18.49 -3.00 14.79
CA TRP A 137 19.78 -3.53 15.20
C TRP A 137 20.83 -2.43 15.37
N LEU A 138 20.87 -1.43 14.48
CA LEU A 138 21.81 -0.30 14.61
C LEU A 138 21.57 0.50 15.90
N LYS A 139 20.31 0.65 16.32
CA LYS A 139 19.93 1.42 17.52
C LYS A 139 20.05 0.63 18.82
N ARG A 140 19.69 -0.65 18.83
CA ARG A 140 19.66 -1.49 20.04
C ARG A 140 20.89 -2.39 20.19
N ARG A 141 21.56 -2.73 19.09
CA ARG A 141 22.66 -3.72 19.02
C ARG A 141 22.28 -5.10 19.55
N GLU A 142 20.99 -5.42 19.49
CA GLU A 142 20.39 -6.67 19.96
C GLU A 142 19.76 -7.43 18.80
N LYS A 143 19.62 -8.75 18.96
CA LYS A 143 18.88 -9.58 18.01
C LYS A 143 17.39 -9.35 18.24
N LEU A 144 16.65 -9.13 17.15
CA LEU A 144 15.20 -9.10 17.19
C LEU A 144 14.68 -10.53 17.36
N ASP A 145 14.04 -10.83 18.49
CA ASP A 145 13.37 -12.11 18.74
C ASP A 145 11.86 -11.94 18.55
N LEU A 146 11.30 -12.65 17.57
CA LEU A 146 9.87 -12.66 17.25
C LEU A 146 9.25 -14.05 17.45
N ARG A 147 9.95 -14.95 18.16
CA ARG A 147 9.51 -16.33 18.34
C ARG A 147 8.18 -16.38 19.09
N GLY A 148 7.18 -17.00 18.47
CA GLY A 148 5.87 -17.22 19.08
C GLY A 148 4.90 -16.05 18.94
N GLU A 149 5.34 -14.89 18.46
CA GLU A 149 4.51 -13.69 18.34
C GLU A 149 3.68 -13.64 17.05
N MET A 150 4.10 -14.36 16.00
CA MET A 150 3.59 -14.20 14.63
C MET A 150 3.10 -15.52 14.00
N ASN A 151 2.64 -16.47 14.82
CA ASN A 151 2.31 -17.81 14.36
C ASN A 151 1.14 -17.84 13.35
N LEU A 152 0.15 -16.95 13.52
CA LEU A 152 -1.01 -16.86 12.64
C LEU A 152 -0.60 -16.31 11.26
N GLU A 153 0.14 -15.21 11.27
CA GLU A 153 0.65 -14.51 10.09
C GLU A 153 1.58 -15.42 9.28
N ILE A 154 2.48 -16.14 9.95
CA ILE A 154 3.35 -17.12 9.28
C ILE A 154 2.54 -18.25 8.65
N SER A 155 1.53 -18.76 9.34
CA SER A 155 0.66 -19.83 8.81
C SER A 155 -0.11 -19.35 7.58
N MET A 156 -0.71 -18.16 7.63
CA MET A 156 -1.38 -17.52 6.50
C MET A 156 -0.41 -17.28 5.33
N LEU A 157 0.80 -16.77 5.59
CA LEU A 157 1.81 -16.57 4.56
C LEU A 157 2.23 -17.87 3.88
N ILE A 158 2.39 -18.96 4.63
CA ILE A 158 2.71 -20.29 4.06
C ILE A 158 1.58 -20.76 3.15
N ILE A 159 0.33 -20.67 3.62
CA ILE A 159 -0.86 -21.08 2.83
C ILE A 159 -0.96 -20.23 1.56
N ALA A 160 -0.89 -18.90 1.69
CA ALA A 160 -0.94 -17.98 0.55
C ALA A 160 0.19 -18.25 -0.45
N THR A 161 1.41 -18.51 0.03
CA THR A 161 2.56 -18.84 -0.83
C THR A 161 2.35 -20.15 -1.57
N ALA A 162 1.83 -21.19 -0.90
CA ALA A 162 1.50 -22.46 -1.54
C ALA A 162 0.45 -22.28 -2.64
N ILE A 163 -0.59 -21.49 -2.38
CA ILE A 163 -1.64 -21.16 -3.36
C ILE A 163 -1.06 -20.35 -4.52
N MET A 164 -0.17 -19.39 -4.28
CA MET A 164 0.51 -18.64 -5.34
C MET A 164 1.36 -19.55 -6.26
N GLY A 165 1.86 -20.67 -5.75
CA GLY A 165 2.53 -21.69 -6.57
C GLY A 165 1.65 -22.18 -7.73
N LEU A 166 0.32 -22.20 -7.56
CA LEU A 166 -0.63 -22.54 -8.61
C LEU A 166 -0.62 -21.52 -9.75
N ILE A 167 -0.42 -20.23 -9.45
CA ILE A 167 -0.32 -19.17 -10.48
C ILE A 167 0.88 -19.44 -11.39
N VAL A 168 2.01 -19.87 -10.82
CA VAL A 168 3.22 -20.21 -11.60
C VAL A 168 2.99 -21.44 -12.47
N VAL A 169 2.25 -22.44 -11.99
CA VAL A 169 1.96 -23.65 -12.76
C VAL A 169 0.95 -23.37 -13.88
N PHE A 170 -0.13 -22.64 -13.58
CA PHE A 170 -1.21 -22.41 -14.54
C PHE A 170 -0.99 -21.20 -15.43
N GLN A 171 -0.03 -20.31 -15.12
CA GLN A 171 0.26 -19.07 -15.84
C GLN A 171 -0.96 -18.14 -15.97
N GLN A 172 -1.93 -18.28 -15.07
CA GLN A 172 -3.16 -17.49 -15.05
C GLN A 172 -3.72 -17.41 -13.62
N VAL A 173 -4.45 -16.34 -13.34
CA VAL A 173 -5.23 -16.19 -12.11
C VAL A 173 -6.70 -16.36 -12.46
N SER A 174 -7.28 -17.51 -12.11
CA SER A 174 -8.72 -17.75 -12.31
C SER A 174 -9.54 -17.00 -11.26
N ILE A 175 -10.82 -16.74 -11.55
CA ILE A 175 -11.74 -16.12 -10.58
C ILE A 175 -11.85 -16.97 -9.30
N ILE A 176 -11.87 -18.29 -9.44
CA ILE A 176 -11.90 -19.21 -8.29
C ILE A 176 -10.65 -19.02 -7.44
N LEU A 177 -9.47 -18.96 -8.06
CA LEU A 177 -8.22 -18.74 -7.35
C LEU A 177 -8.18 -17.36 -6.66
N ALA A 178 -8.70 -16.32 -7.31
CA ALA A 178 -8.82 -14.99 -6.73
C ALA A 178 -9.75 -14.98 -5.50
N VAL A 179 -10.92 -15.64 -5.57
CA VAL A 179 -11.84 -15.75 -4.43
C VAL A 179 -11.22 -16.54 -3.28
N VAL A 180 -10.50 -17.61 -3.58
CA VAL A 180 -9.77 -18.39 -2.56
C VAL A 180 -8.72 -17.52 -1.88
N LEU A 181 -7.93 -16.74 -2.64
CA LEU A 181 -6.93 -15.84 -2.07
C LEU A 181 -7.52 -14.73 -1.19
N ILE A 182 -8.73 -14.24 -1.49
CA ILE A 182 -9.44 -13.26 -0.66
C ILE A 182 -9.92 -13.88 0.67
N GLY A 183 -10.22 -15.18 0.67
CA GLY A 183 -10.74 -15.89 1.84
C GLY A 183 -9.68 -16.45 2.78
N VAL A 184 -8.39 -16.39 2.42
CA VAL A 184 -7.23 -16.81 3.24
C VAL A 184 -6.75 -15.65 4.08
#